data_AF-A0A838S3Q1-F1
#
_entry.id   AF-A0A838S3Q1-F1
#
_cell.length_a   1.000
_cell.length_b   1.000
_cell.length_c   1.000
_cell.angle_alpha   90.00
_cell.angle_beta   90.00
_cell.angle_gamma   90.00
#
_symmetry.space_group_name_H-M   'P 1'
#
loop_
_entity.id
_entity.type
_entity.pdbx_description
1 polymer ?
#
loop_
_entity_poly.entity_id
_entity_poly.type
_entity_poly.pdbx_seq_one_letter_code
_entity_poly.pdbx_strand_id
1 'polypeptide(L)'
;MDARQATLEQRPAIEEITATYEEMQARVRERLSAEVGPLQWVNRQSAGSAGCADFPGVGGESRTLDRWTSEGNLPDAQWDRAVAIVAEVTGEYGFAAPEAIVDRPGDHEIVAT
;
A
#
# COMPACT_ATOMS: atom_id res chain seq x y z
N MET A 1 -29.57 18.18 -1.66
CA MET A 1 -28.20 17.64 -1.86
C MET A 1 -28.32 16.15 -2.14
N ASP A 2 -27.55 15.61 -3.09
CA ASP A 2 -27.46 14.17 -3.32
C ASP A 2 -26.71 13.52 -2.14
N ALA A 3 -27.24 12.43 -1.58
CA ALA A 3 -26.63 11.74 -0.46
C ALA A 3 -25.21 11.24 -0.79
N ARG A 4 -24.93 10.89 -2.06
CA ARG A 4 -23.60 10.47 -2.52
C ARG A 4 -22.61 11.62 -2.52
N GLN A 5 -23.05 12.81 -2.93
CA GLN A 5 -22.24 14.03 -2.88
C GLN A 5 -21.84 14.34 -1.43
N ALA A 6 -22.81 14.31 -0.51
CA ALA A 6 -22.54 14.55 0.91
C ALA A 6 -21.60 13.51 1.54
N THR A 7 -21.64 12.25 1.10
CA THR A 7 -20.69 11.21 1.53
C THR A 7 -19.30 11.44 0.95
N LEU A 8 -19.20 11.86 -0.32
CA LEU A 8 -17.91 12.16 -0.95
C LEU A 8 -17.21 13.34 -0.28
N GLU A 9 -17.97 14.38 0.06
CA GLU A 9 -17.47 15.59 0.75
C GLU A 9 -16.93 15.33 2.16
N GLN A 10 -17.25 14.18 2.76
CA GLN A 10 -16.69 13.75 4.05
C GLN A 10 -15.35 13.03 3.91
N ARG A 11 -14.92 12.69 2.70
CA ARG A 11 -13.64 12.03 2.44
C ARG A 11 -12.52 13.08 2.31
N PRO A 12 -11.28 12.73 2.65
CA PRO A 12 -10.12 13.56 2.33
C PRO A 12 -10.04 13.88 0.83
N ALA A 13 -9.37 14.98 0.50
CA ALA A 13 -9.04 15.28 -0.89
C ALA A 13 -8.22 14.14 -1.51
N ILE A 14 -8.41 13.85 -2.80
CA ILE A 14 -7.76 12.71 -3.44
C ILE A 14 -6.24 12.89 -3.47
N GLU A 15 -5.75 14.12 -3.61
CA GLU A 15 -4.33 14.47 -3.57
C GLU A 15 -3.74 14.26 -2.17
N GLU A 16 -4.48 14.64 -1.13
CA GLU A 16 -4.05 14.49 0.27
C GLU A 16 -3.86 13.01 0.62
N ILE A 17 -4.89 12.19 0.39
CA ILE A 17 -4.81 10.76 0.72
C ILE A 17 -3.80 10.01 -0.15
N THR A 18 -3.59 10.44 -1.40
CA THR A 18 -2.54 9.92 -2.28
C THR A 18 -1.16 10.17 -1.67
N ALA A 19 -0.86 11.41 -1.29
CA ALA A 19 0.42 11.76 -0.68
C ALA A 19 0.66 11.00 0.64
N THR A 20 -0.38 10.85 1.47
CA THR A 20 -0.31 10.07 2.71
C THR A 20 0.10 8.63 2.47
N TYR A 21 -0.49 7.96 1.47
CA TYR A 21 -0.16 6.56 1.19
C TYR A 21 1.12 6.36 0.37
N GLU A 22 1.54 7.36 -0.42
CA GLU A 22 2.88 7.38 -1.02
C GLU A 22 3.97 7.46 0.04
N GLU A 23 3.77 8.28 1.08
CA GLU A 23 4.66 8.33 2.24
C GLU A 23 4.72 6.98 2.96
N MET A 24 3.57 6.35 3.21
CA MET A 24 3.51 5.00 3.78
C MET A 24 4.33 3.99 2.95
N GLN A 25 4.14 3.95 1.62
CA GLN A 25 4.90 3.06 0.75
C GLN A 25 6.41 3.36 0.76
N ALA A 26 6.80 4.62 0.85
CA ALA A 26 8.20 5.01 0.98
C ALA A 26 8.78 4.50 2.30
N ARG A 27 8.10 4.73 3.43
CA ARG A 27 8.52 4.28 4.76
C ARG A 27 8.66 2.76 4.86
N VAL A 28 7.72 2.00 4.28
CA VAL A 28 7.84 0.53 4.21
C VAL A 28 9.12 0.13 3.48
N ARG A 29 9.36 0.69 2.29
CA ARG A 29 10.56 0.37 1.48
C ARG A 29 11.85 0.74 2.19
N GLU A 30 11.90 1.92 2.81
CA GLU A 30 13.07 2.40 3.55
C GLU A 30 13.40 1.48 4.73
N ARG A 31 12.39 1.10 5.53
CA ARG A 31 12.59 0.20 6.67
C ARG A 31 12.98 -1.21 6.24
N LEU A 32 12.35 -1.76 5.21
CA LEU A 32 12.73 -3.05 4.65
C LEU A 32 14.19 -3.04 4.16
N SER A 33 14.58 -1.98 3.44
CA SER A 33 15.96 -1.80 2.97
C SER A 33 16.98 -1.65 4.11
N ALA A 34 16.59 -1.02 5.21
CA ALA A 34 17.48 -0.76 6.34
C ALA A 34 17.66 -1.97 7.25
N GLU A 35 16.59 -2.71 7.51
CA GLU A 35 16.55 -3.72 8.57
C GLU A 35 16.68 -5.16 8.06
N VAL A 36 16.28 -5.38 6.80
CA VAL A 36 16.19 -6.73 6.24
C VAL A 36 17.28 -6.95 5.20
N GLY A 37 17.70 -5.90 4.50
CA GLY A 37 18.91 -5.88 3.69
C GLY A 37 18.81 -4.83 2.60
N PRO A 38 19.92 -4.46 1.94
CA PRO A 38 19.88 -3.47 0.87
C PRO A 38 19.07 -4.00 -0.32
N LEU A 39 17.80 -3.60 -0.39
CA LEU A 39 16.88 -3.96 -1.48
C LEU A 39 16.98 -2.97 -2.63
N GLN A 40 16.99 -3.49 -3.87
CA GLN A 40 16.99 -2.67 -5.08
C GLN A 40 15.56 -2.54 -5.60
N TRP A 41 14.91 -1.43 -5.24
CA TRP A 41 13.53 -1.18 -5.61
C TRP A 41 13.37 -0.70 -7.06
N VAL A 42 12.46 -1.34 -7.78
CA VAL A 42 12.07 -1.01 -9.15
C VAL A 42 10.58 -0.74 -9.18
N ASN A 43 10.18 0.39 -9.77
CA ASN A 43 8.79 0.66 -10.09
C ASN A 43 8.39 -0.23 -11.29
N ARG A 44 7.43 -1.13 -11.06
CA ARG A 44 6.91 -2.07 -12.06
C ARG A 44 5.58 -1.65 -12.66
N GLN A 45 4.92 -0.66 -12.08
CA GLN A 45 3.67 -0.12 -12.57
C GLN A 45 3.49 1.28 -12.02
N SER A 46 3.30 2.24 -12.92
CA SER A 46 3.09 3.63 -12.53
C SER A 46 1.70 3.84 -11.91
N ALA A 47 1.61 4.86 -11.06
CA ALA A 47 0.35 5.36 -10.53
C ALA A 47 -0.66 5.68 -11.64
N GLY A 48 -1.94 5.55 -11.29
CA GLY A 48 -3.06 5.68 -12.20
C GLY A 48 -4.23 6.41 -11.55
N SER A 49 -5.15 6.91 -12.37
CA SER A 49 -6.36 7.59 -11.91
C SER A 49 -7.56 7.16 -12.75
N ALA A 50 -8.72 7.09 -12.13
CA ALA A 50 -9.99 6.79 -12.78
C ALA A 50 -11.15 7.45 -12.02
N GLY A 51 -12.29 7.57 -12.68
CA GLY A 51 -13.54 7.88 -11.97
C GLY A 51 -13.92 6.77 -11.01
N CYS A 52 -14.44 7.13 -9.83
CA CYS A 52 -14.85 6.16 -8.82
C CYS A 52 -16.23 5.59 -9.14
N ALA A 53 -16.32 4.27 -9.34
CA ALA A 53 -17.56 3.58 -9.67
C ALA A 53 -18.64 3.69 -8.57
N ASP A 54 -18.24 3.83 -7.30
CA ASP A 54 -19.14 4.01 -6.16
C ASP A 54 -19.78 5.41 -6.11
N PHE A 55 -19.20 6.37 -6.84
CA PHE A 55 -19.64 7.77 -6.89
C PHE A 55 -19.91 8.23 -8.33
N PRO A 56 -20.81 7.55 -9.06
CA PRO A 56 -21.06 7.87 -10.46
C PRO A 56 -21.74 9.23 -10.59
N GLY A 57 -21.22 10.08 -11.48
CA GLY A 57 -21.81 11.36 -11.85
C GLY A 57 -21.68 12.47 -10.80
N VAL A 58 -20.95 12.24 -9.69
CA VAL A 58 -20.72 13.22 -8.63
C VAL A 58 -19.24 13.59 -8.46
N GLY A 59 -18.40 13.25 -9.46
CA GLY A 59 -16.99 13.66 -9.50
C GLY A 59 -16.07 12.90 -8.55
N GLY A 60 -16.46 11.71 -8.08
CA GLY A 60 -15.57 10.87 -7.28
C GLY A 60 -14.42 10.30 -8.11
N GLU A 61 -13.25 10.19 -7.49
CA GLU A 61 -12.01 9.72 -8.11
C GLU A 61 -11.42 8.53 -7.34
N SER A 62 -10.71 7.66 -8.04
CA SER A 62 -9.93 6.58 -7.47
C SER A 62 -8.50 6.63 -8.02
N ARG A 63 -7.52 6.40 -7.14
CA ARG A 63 -6.10 6.38 -7.46
C ARG A 63 -5.53 5.00 -7.21
N THR A 64 -4.69 4.54 -8.12
CA THR A 64 -3.74 3.46 -7.85
C THR A 64 -2.37 4.08 -7.68
N LEU A 65 -1.63 3.66 -6.67
CA LEU A 65 -0.26 4.14 -6.45
C LEU A 65 0.74 3.34 -7.28
N ASP A 66 1.97 3.82 -7.31
CA ASP A 66 3.09 3.09 -7.88
C ASP A 66 3.21 1.68 -7.24
N ARG A 67 3.51 0.69 -8.08
CA ARG A 67 3.82 -0.67 -7.62
C ARG A 67 5.32 -0.88 -7.62
N TRP A 68 5.85 -1.16 -6.44
CA TRP A 68 7.27 -1.38 -6.23
C TRP A 68 7.59 -2.86 -6.05
N THR A 69 8.75 -3.27 -6.54
CA THR A 69 9.28 -4.63 -6.37
C THR A 69 10.76 -4.54 -6.12
N SER A 70 11.31 -5.33 -5.20
CA SER A 70 12.76 -5.47 -5.08
C SER A 70 13.26 -6.48 -6.11
N GLU A 71 14.43 -6.25 -6.69
CA GLU A 71 15.16 -7.31 -7.38
C GLU A 71 15.65 -8.36 -6.37
N GLY A 72 15.68 -9.63 -6.81
CA GLY A 72 16.02 -10.76 -5.95
C GLY A 72 14.89 -11.21 -5.02
N ASN A 73 15.21 -12.14 -4.12
CA ASN A 73 14.29 -12.68 -3.13
C ASN A 73 14.74 -12.32 -1.72
N LEU A 74 13.75 -12.13 -0.83
CA LEU A 74 14.00 -12.09 0.59
C LEU A 74 14.33 -13.52 1.08
N PRO A 75 15.39 -13.72 1.89
CA PRO A 75 15.61 -14.98 2.59
C PRO A 75 14.43 -15.33 3.51
N ASP A 76 14.03 -16.61 3.55
CA ASP A 76 12.92 -17.08 4.41
C ASP A 76 13.12 -16.68 5.88
N ALA A 77 14.35 -16.75 6.39
CA ALA A 77 14.67 -16.39 7.78
C ALA A 77 14.40 -14.92 8.13
N GLN A 78 14.22 -14.07 7.12
CA GLN A 78 13.94 -12.64 7.26
C GLN A 78 12.46 -12.30 7.05
N TRP A 79 11.65 -13.27 6.63
CA TRP A 79 10.24 -13.06 6.29
C TRP A 79 9.43 -12.48 7.45
N ASP A 80 9.51 -13.11 8.64
CA ASP A 80 8.79 -12.64 9.82
C ASP A 80 9.12 -11.18 10.17
N ARG A 81 10.39 -10.78 10.00
CA ARG A 81 10.78 -9.38 10.24
C ARG A 81 10.19 -8.44 9.18
N ALA A 82 10.18 -8.85 7.91
CA ALA A 82 9.56 -8.06 6.85
C ALA A 82 8.05 -7.86 7.08
N VAL A 83 7.32 -8.92 7.45
CA VAL A 83 5.89 -8.84 7.78
C VAL A 83 5.66 -7.92 8.97
N ALA A 84 6.47 -8.01 10.03
CA ALA A 84 6.39 -7.12 11.18
C ALA A 84 6.59 -5.64 10.79
N ILE A 85 7.58 -5.34 9.94
CA ILE A 85 7.81 -3.98 9.43
C ILE A 85 6.59 -3.46 8.65
N VAL A 86 6.03 -4.28 7.76
CA VAL A 86 4.82 -3.92 7.01
C VAL A 86 3.68 -3.62 7.99
N ALA A 87 3.40 -4.51 8.93
CA ALA A 87 2.34 -4.36 9.92
C ALA A 87 2.50 -3.10 10.78
N GLU A 88 3.71 -2.85 11.29
CA GLU A 88 4.02 -1.68 12.10
C GLU A 88 3.77 -0.39 11.31
N VAL A 89 4.27 -0.30 10.07
CA VAL A 89 4.13 0.91 9.26
C VAL A 89 2.68 1.09 8.81
N THR A 90 2.05 0.09 8.19
CA THR A 90 0.68 0.25 7.64
C THR A 90 -0.36 0.46 8.74
N GLY A 91 -0.14 -0.07 9.94
CA GLY A 91 -1.00 0.17 11.10
C GLY A 91 -1.07 1.64 11.51
N GLU A 92 0.01 2.42 11.33
CA GLU A 92 0.00 3.87 11.57
C GLU A 92 -0.92 4.64 10.60
N TYR A 93 -1.26 4.02 9.46
CA TYR A 93 -2.12 4.58 8.41
C TYR A 93 -3.53 3.98 8.42
N GLY A 94 -3.86 3.17 9.44
CA GLY A 94 -5.21 2.63 9.65
C GLY A 94 -5.53 1.32 8.94
N PHE A 95 -4.54 0.66 8.32
CA PHE A 95 -4.69 -0.70 7.79
C PHE A 95 -4.74 -1.74 8.91
N ALA A 96 -5.47 -2.82 8.68
CA ALA A 96 -5.44 -3.98 9.58
C ALA A 96 -4.08 -4.69 9.55
N ALA A 97 -3.87 -5.58 10.53
CA ALA A 97 -2.70 -6.45 10.54
C ALA A 97 -2.66 -7.31 9.25
N PRO A 98 -1.49 -7.49 8.62
CA PRO A 98 -1.40 -8.30 7.40
C PRO A 98 -1.74 -9.77 7.65
N GLU A 99 -2.40 -10.37 6.68
CA GLU A 99 -2.72 -11.80 6.66
C GLU A 99 -1.86 -12.52 5.62
N ALA A 100 -1.28 -13.67 5.98
CA ALA A 100 -0.55 -14.52 5.04
C ALA A 100 -1.54 -15.27 4.15
N ILE A 101 -1.37 -15.13 2.84
CA ILE A 101 -2.13 -15.87 1.82
C ILE A 101 -1.30 -16.94 1.13
N VAL A 102 0.03 -16.83 1.20
CA VAL A 102 0.99 -17.89 0.87
C VAL A 102 2.09 -17.90 1.93
N ASP A 103 2.41 -19.08 2.46
CA ASP A 103 3.48 -19.29 3.43
C ASP A 103 4.14 -20.65 3.18
N ARG A 104 5.22 -20.65 2.41
CA ARG A 104 6.05 -21.83 2.14
C ARG A 104 7.48 -21.41 1.77
N PRO A 105 8.48 -22.29 1.93
CA PRO A 105 9.87 -21.93 1.64
C PRO A 105 10.06 -21.37 0.22
N GLY A 106 10.66 -20.18 0.13
CA GLY A 106 10.92 -19.47 -1.12
C GLY A 106 9.70 -18.80 -1.77
N ASP A 107 8.53 -18.83 -1.14
CA ASP A 107 7.29 -18.23 -1.68
C ASP A 107 6.36 -17.82 -0.53
N HIS A 108 6.32 -16.51 -0.27
CA HIS A 108 5.52 -15.94 0.79
C HIS A 108 4.77 -14.70 0.30
N GLU A 109 3.52 -14.56 0.73
CA GLU A 109 2.64 -13.48 0.31
C GLU A 109 1.73 -13.06 1.46
N ILE A 110 1.62 -11.75 1.68
CA ILE A 110 0.69 -11.14 2.64
C ILE A 110 -0.22 -10.14 1.94
N VAL A 111 -1.39 -9.92 2.52
CA VAL A 111 -2.31 -8.82 2.19
C VAL A 111 -2.64 -8.02 3.45
N ALA A 112 -2.71 -6.69 3.33
CA ALA A 112 -3.24 -5.80 4.36
C ALA A 112 -4.43 -5.05 3.79
N THR A 113 -5.54 -5.02 4.51
CA THR A 113 -6.81 -4.40 4.11
C THR A 113 -7.23 -3.29 5.04
#